data_AF-A0A976CB71-F1
#
_entry.id   AF-A0A976CB71-F1
#
_cell.length_a   1.000
_cell.length_b   1.000
_cell.length_c   1.000
_cell.angle_alpha   90.00
_cell.angle_beta   90.00
_cell.angle_gamma   90.00
#
_symmetry.space_group_name_H-M   'P 1'
#
loop_
_entity.id
_entity.type
_entity.pdbx_description
1 polymer ?
#
loop_
_entity_poly.entity_id
_entity_poly.type
_entity_poly.pdbx_seq_one_letter_code
_entity_poly.pdbx_strand_id
1 'polypeptide(L)'
;MQAGFNVLGFFVPNVNINASVPKSYIMYRFYDKNGVLLSTEFRLLSSASNGAWENLTLPTFEAETNGRLEVFVFNESNINVWFDDIQIQHIPTLISQENHYYAFGMNAKEIEKEGSNMFQYNSKEKESFPPTGLSL
;
A
#
# COMPACT_ATOMS: atom_id res chain seq x y z
N MET A 1 19.29 -4.12 -29.81
CA MET A 1 18.97 -4.35 -28.39
C MET A 1 19.21 -3.03 -27.66
N GLN A 2 18.20 -2.16 -27.61
CA GLN A 2 18.33 -0.83 -27.03
C GLN A 2 17.74 -0.90 -25.62
N ALA A 3 18.61 -0.92 -24.61
CA ALA A 3 18.21 -0.73 -23.23
C ALA A 3 17.79 0.75 -23.09
N GLY A 4 16.49 1.00 -23.17
CA GLY A 4 15.90 2.30 -22.94
C GLY A 4 16.01 2.66 -21.46
N PHE A 5 16.75 3.71 -21.18
CA PHE A 5 16.88 4.37 -19.89
C PHE A 5 15.48 4.71 -19.34
N ASN A 6 15.05 4.06 -18.25
CA ASN A 6 13.83 4.47 -17.55
C ASN A 6 14.10 5.81 -16.87
N VAL A 7 13.78 6.90 -17.57
CA VAL A 7 13.72 8.22 -16.96
C VAL A 7 12.57 8.15 -15.94
N LEU A 8 12.91 8.16 -14.64
CA LEU A 8 11.98 8.42 -13.54
C LEU A 8 11.53 9.91 -13.60
N GLY A 9 11.02 10.29 -14.77
CA GLY A 9 10.64 11.65 -15.11
C GLY A 9 9.21 11.85 -14.67
N PHE A 10 9.04 12.79 -13.75
CA PHE A 10 7.75 13.37 -13.47
C PHE A 10 7.22 14.02 -14.76
N PHE A 11 6.35 13.32 -15.50
CA PHE A 11 5.67 13.88 -16.66
C PHE A 11 4.30 14.41 -16.23
N VAL A 12 4.22 15.70 -15.96
CA VAL A 12 2.94 16.42 -16.07
C VAL A 12 2.86 16.85 -17.54
N PRO A 13 1.85 16.41 -18.31
CA PRO A 13 1.70 16.87 -19.68
C PRO A 13 1.64 18.40 -19.70
N ASN A 14 2.22 19.00 -20.74
CA ASN A 14 2.05 20.42 -21.03
C ASN A 14 0.57 20.69 -21.37
N VAL A 15 -0.23 20.87 -20.34
CA VAL A 15 -1.62 21.31 -20.47
C VAL A 15 -1.57 22.80 -20.78
N ASN A 16 -2.08 23.18 -21.96
CA ASN A 16 -2.30 24.56 -22.33
C ASN A 16 -3.41 25.14 -21.44
N ILE A 17 -3.04 25.58 -20.25
CA ILE A 17 -3.90 26.37 -19.40
C ILE A 17 -4.02 27.77 -20.02
N ASN A 18 -5.24 28.25 -20.21
CA ASN A 18 -5.44 29.66 -20.52
C ASN A 18 -4.79 30.47 -19.39
N ALA A 19 -4.01 31.51 -19.72
CA ALA A 19 -3.22 32.30 -18.77
C ALA A 19 -4.01 32.90 -17.59
N SER A 20 -5.35 32.85 -17.65
CA SER A 20 -6.26 33.30 -16.60
C SER A 20 -6.50 32.27 -15.49
N VAL A 21 -6.15 30.99 -15.69
CA VAL A 21 -6.31 29.93 -14.68
C VAL A 21 -4.92 29.52 -14.19
N PRO A 22 -4.65 29.51 -12.87
CA PRO A 22 -3.35 29.13 -12.34
C PRO A 22 -3.02 27.65 -12.66
N LYS A 23 -1.75 27.37 -12.90
CA LYS A 23 -1.22 26.00 -13.05
C LYS A 23 -1.15 25.31 -11.69
N SER A 24 -2.29 24.88 -11.20
CA SER A 24 -2.41 24.16 -9.94
C SER A 24 -3.00 22.78 -10.17
N TYR A 25 -2.54 21.78 -9.43
CA TYR A 25 -3.05 20.43 -9.53
C TYR A 25 -2.83 19.63 -8.25
N ILE A 26 -3.70 18.64 -8.04
CA ILE A 26 -3.48 17.56 -7.08
C ILE A 26 -2.93 16.35 -7.82
N MET A 27 -2.09 15.57 -7.15
CA MET A 27 -1.51 14.35 -7.71
C MET A 27 -1.33 13.30 -6.62
N TYR A 28 -1.46 12.03 -6.98
CA TYR A 28 -0.90 10.95 -6.19
C TYR A 28 0.18 10.16 -6.94
N ARG A 29 1.08 9.54 -6.19
CA ARG A 29 2.02 8.52 -6.67
C ARG A 29 1.95 7.32 -5.77
N PHE A 30 1.80 6.14 -6.36
CA PHE A 30 1.79 4.89 -5.63
C PHE A 30 3.06 4.09 -5.91
N TYR A 31 3.75 3.71 -4.85
CA TYR A 31 4.97 2.92 -4.86
C TYR A 31 4.72 1.55 -4.27
N ASP A 32 5.36 0.52 -4.80
CA ASP A 32 5.37 -0.81 -4.18
C ASP A 32 6.21 -0.84 -2.89
N LYS A 33 6.22 -1.98 -2.18
CA LYS A 33 7.05 -2.21 -0.99
C LYS A 33 8.56 -2.01 -1.21
N ASN A 34 9.04 -2.14 -2.45
CA ASN A 34 10.44 -1.99 -2.82
C ASN A 34 10.77 -0.53 -3.24
N GLY A 35 9.77 0.36 -3.25
CA GLY A 35 9.92 1.76 -3.66
C GLY A 35 9.83 1.98 -5.17
N VAL A 36 9.35 1.02 -5.95
CA VAL A 36 9.12 1.14 -7.39
C VAL A 36 7.80 1.85 -7.64
N LEU A 37 7.81 2.89 -8.48
CA LEU A 37 6.60 3.63 -8.88
C LEU A 37 5.70 2.75 -9.76
N LEU A 38 4.47 2.51 -9.32
CA LEU A 38 3.49 1.68 -10.02
C LEU A 38 2.37 2.50 -10.67
N SER A 39 1.92 3.58 -10.02
CA SER A 39 0.83 4.41 -10.53
C SER A 39 1.07 5.89 -10.23
N THR A 40 0.59 6.75 -11.12
CA THR A 40 0.59 8.20 -10.96
C THR A 40 -0.63 8.77 -11.65
N GLU A 41 -1.35 9.64 -10.96
CA GLU A 41 -2.52 10.31 -11.50
C GLU A 41 -2.56 11.75 -10.99
N PHE A 42 -3.07 12.66 -11.80
CA PHE A 42 -3.14 14.08 -11.46
C PHE A 42 -4.42 14.72 -11.97
N ARG A 43 -4.86 15.78 -11.30
CA ARG A 43 -6.01 16.58 -11.72
C ARG A 43 -5.66 18.05 -11.62
N LEU A 44 -5.65 18.71 -12.78
CA LEU A 44 -5.45 20.15 -12.85
C LEU A 44 -6.72 20.89 -12.48
N LEU A 45 -6.50 22.07 -11.93
CA LEU A 45 -7.50 23.11 -11.78
C LEU A 45 -8.00 23.53 -13.17
N SER A 46 -9.32 23.70 -13.28
CA SER A 46 -9.97 24.09 -14.54
C SER A 46 -10.43 25.55 -14.49
N SER A 47 -11.02 26.04 -15.58
CA SER A 47 -11.61 27.38 -15.61
C SER A 47 -12.78 27.58 -14.64
N ALA A 48 -13.31 26.50 -14.04
CA ALA A 48 -14.35 26.59 -13.02
C ALA A 48 -13.85 27.27 -11.73
N SER A 49 -12.54 27.28 -11.47
CA SER A 49 -11.95 27.90 -10.28
C SER A 49 -11.80 29.43 -10.38
N ASN A 50 -12.21 30.05 -11.49
CA ASN A 50 -12.03 31.49 -11.69
C ASN A 50 -13.01 32.28 -10.81
N GLY A 51 -12.56 32.66 -9.61
CA GLY A 51 -13.37 33.38 -8.62
C GLY A 51 -14.32 32.50 -7.81
N ALA A 52 -14.16 31.17 -7.88
CA ALA A 52 -14.98 30.20 -7.15
C ALA A 52 -14.14 28.99 -6.69
N TRP A 53 -14.69 28.21 -5.75
CA TRP A 53 -14.10 26.94 -5.31
C TRP A 53 -14.41 25.82 -6.32
N GLU A 54 -13.40 25.03 -6.65
CA GLU A 54 -13.53 23.83 -7.48
C GLU A 54 -13.12 22.60 -6.66
N ASN A 55 -13.94 21.53 -6.72
CA ASN A 55 -13.59 20.27 -6.10
C ASN A 55 -12.74 19.43 -7.07
N LEU A 56 -11.51 19.13 -6.66
CA LEU A 56 -10.60 18.25 -7.39
C LEU A 56 -10.65 16.85 -6.78
N THR A 57 -11.10 15.87 -7.56
CA THR A 57 -11.20 14.47 -7.14
C THR A 57 -10.39 13.57 -8.06
N LEU A 58 -9.44 12.83 -7.48
CA LEU A 58 -8.70 11.77 -8.16
C LEU A 58 -9.56 10.50 -8.18
N PRO A 59 -9.48 9.67 -9.24
CA PRO A 59 -10.20 8.41 -9.28
C PRO A 59 -9.78 7.50 -8.13
N THR A 60 -10.71 6.70 -7.63
CA THR A 60 -10.42 5.65 -6.64
C THR A 60 -9.36 4.70 -7.21
N PHE A 61 -8.29 4.50 -6.46
CA PHE A 61 -7.21 3.60 -6.80
C PHE A 61 -7.28 2.35 -5.90
N GLU A 62 -7.37 1.18 -6.51
CA GLU A 62 -7.28 -0.11 -5.81
C GLU A 62 -5.82 -0.56 -5.78
N ALA A 63 -5.25 -0.66 -4.58
CA ALA A 63 -3.88 -1.12 -4.41
C ALA A 63 -3.81 -2.65 -4.45
N GLU A 64 -3.31 -3.22 -5.54
CA GLU A 64 -3.14 -4.67 -5.69
C GLU A 64 -2.03 -5.25 -4.79
N THR A 65 -1.10 -4.42 -4.33
CA THR A 65 0.04 -4.83 -3.52
C THR A 65 0.30 -3.87 -2.37
N ASN A 66 1.00 -4.35 -1.33
CA ASN A 66 1.46 -3.49 -0.24
C ASN A 66 2.45 -2.45 -0.77
N GLY A 67 2.26 -1.20 -0.36
CA GLY A 67 3.01 -0.08 -0.89
C GLY A 67 2.85 1.21 -0.11
N ARG A 68 3.34 2.30 -0.69
CA ARG A 68 3.24 3.67 -0.14
C ARG A 68 2.54 4.57 -1.15
N LEU A 69 1.54 5.31 -0.69
CA LEU A 69 0.88 6.36 -1.45
C LEU A 69 1.42 7.72 -1.00
N GLU A 70 1.89 8.53 -1.95
CA GLU A 70 2.31 9.91 -1.73
C GLU A 70 1.33 10.83 -2.46
N VAL A 71 0.70 11.74 -1.74
CA VAL A 71 -0.26 12.71 -2.28
C VAL A 71 0.34 14.10 -2.21
N PHE A 72 0.19 14.85 -3.29
CA PHE A 72 0.78 16.17 -3.47
C PHE A 72 -0.26 17.18 -3.94
N VAL A 73 -0.05 18.41 -3.50
CA VAL A 73 -0.74 19.60 -4.02
C VAL A 73 0.35 20.51 -4.57
N PHE A 74 0.26 20.84 -5.85
CA PHE A 74 1.25 21.63 -6.55
C PHE A 74 0.64 22.92 -7.09
N ASN A 75 1.42 23.99 -7.01
CA ASN A 75 1.20 25.21 -7.76
C ASN A 75 2.49 25.55 -8.52
N GLU A 76 2.42 25.51 -9.84
CA GLU A 76 3.53 25.82 -10.75
C GLU A 76 3.37 27.21 -11.39
N SER A 77 2.40 28.01 -10.93
CA SER A 77 2.14 29.34 -11.45
C SER A 77 2.50 30.45 -10.47
N ASN A 78 2.71 31.66 -10.99
CA ASN A 78 3.00 32.85 -10.19
C ASN A 78 1.75 33.48 -9.57
N ILE A 79 0.60 32.79 -9.66
CA ILE A 79 -0.68 33.24 -9.13
C ILE A 79 -0.91 32.50 -7.81
N ASN A 80 -1.36 33.21 -6.79
CA ASN A 80 -1.68 32.59 -5.50
C ASN A 80 -2.91 31.70 -5.64
N VAL A 81 -2.80 30.48 -5.12
CA VAL A 81 -3.88 29.49 -5.07
C VAL A 81 -4.07 29.06 -3.64
N TRP A 82 -5.32 28.96 -3.20
CA TRP A 82 -5.71 28.49 -1.88
C TRP A 82 -6.42 27.16 -2.01
N PHE A 83 -6.23 26.29 -1.02
CA PHE A 83 -6.84 24.97 -0.94
C PHE A 83 -7.47 24.81 0.43
N ASP A 84 -8.57 24.09 0.48
CA ASP A 84 -9.24 23.73 1.73
C ASP A 84 -9.78 22.30 1.62
N ASP A 85 -10.10 21.71 2.76
CA ASP A 85 -10.80 20.42 2.90
C ASP A 85 -10.14 19.25 2.14
N ILE A 86 -8.82 19.08 2.35
CA ILE A 86 -8.09 17.95 1.75
C ILE A 86 -8.46 16.66 2.48
N GLN A 87 -9.22 15.81 1.80
CA GLN A 87 -9.65 14.51 2.34
C GLN A 87 -8.97 13.34 1.61
N ILE A 88 -8.47 12.38 2.38
CA ILE A 88 -7.96 11.10 1.89
C ILE A 88 -8.71 9.99 2.62
N GLN A 89 -9.36 9.11 1.86
CA GLN A 89 -10.07 7.95 2.41
C GLN A 89 -9.34 6.66 2.02
N HIS A 90 -8.88 5.92 3.02
CA HIS A 90 -8.29 4.59 2.84
C HIS A 90 -9.25 3.53 3.38
N ILE A 91 -9.72 2.65 2.50
CA ILE A 91 -10.65 1.57 2.84
C ILE A 91 -9.88 0.24 2.80
N PRO A 92 -9.44 -0.31 3.95
CA PRO A 92 -8.75 -1.59 3.97
C PRO A 92 -9.71 -2.73 3.64
N THR A 93 -9.24 -3.72 2.88
CA THR A 93 -9.98 -4.97 2.68
C THR A 93 -9.90 -5.82 3.94
N LEU A 94 -11.03 -6.41 4.34
CA LEU A 94 -11.10 -7.24 5.54
C LEU A 94 -10.49 -8.61 5.23
N ILE A 95 -9.32 -8.93 5.78
CA ILE A 95 -8.76 -10.28 5.73
C ILE A 95 -9.34 -11.05 6.92
N SER A 96 -10.37 -11.87 6.68
CA SER A 96 -10.88 -12.80 7.69
C SER A 96 -9.98 -14.03 7.76
N GLN A 97 -9.23 -14.19 8.84
CA GLN A 97 -8.45 -15.40 9.08
C GLN A 97 -9.35 -16.44 9.76
N GLU A 98 -9.59 -17.57 9.09
CA GLU A 98 -10.29 -18.70 9.69
C GLU A 98 -9.34 -19.50 10.60
N ASN A 99 -9.54 -19.42 11.91
CA ASN A 99 -8.89 -20.34 12.84
C ASN A 99 -9.76 -21.60 12.98
N HIS A 100 -9.33 -22.69 12.37
CA HIS A 100 -9.97 -23.99 12.50
C HIS A 100 -9.53 -24.63 13.82
N TYR A 101 -10.38 -24.57 14.85
CA TYR A 101 -10.19 -25.31 16.10
C TYR A 101 -10.71 -26.75 15.94
N TYR A 102 -9.82 -27.74 16.01
CA TYR A 102 -10.22 -29.15 16.12
C TYR A 102 -10.81 -29.44 17.51
N ALA A 103 -12.07 -29.89 17.55
CA ALA A 103 -12.81 -30.17 18.79
C ALA A 103 -12.37 -31.46 19.54
N PHE A 104 -11.29 -32.12 19.12
CA PHE A 104 -10.86 -33.42 19.69
C PHE A 104 -9.34 -33.55 19.91
N GLY A 105 -8.61 -32.43 20.02
CA GLY A 105 -7.28 -32.43 20.65
C GLY A 105 -6.20 -33.28 19.97
N MET A 106 -6.26 -33.48 18.65
CA MET A 106 -5.20 -34.14 17.90
C MET A 106 -4.33 -33.09 17.19
N ASN A 107 -3.04 -33.06 17.53
CA ASN A 107 -2.08 -32.10 16.99
C ASN A 107 -1.91 -32.26 15.46
N ALA A 108 -2.12 -31.18 14.71
CA ALA A 108 -1.76 -31.11 13.30
C ALA A 108 -0.23 -31.02 13.20
N LYS A 109 0.39 -32.17 12.94
CA LYS A 109 1.85 -32.39 12.95
C LYS A 109 2.62 -31.67 11.82
N GLU A 110 1.99 -30.72 11.13
CA GLU A 110 2.53 -30.08 9.92
C GLU A 110 2.79 -28.56 10.10
N ILE A 111 2.50 -27.99 11.28
CA ILE A 111 2.75 -26.56 11.58
C ILE A 111 3.65 -26.38 12.82
N GLU A 112 4.21 -27.45 13.39
CA GLU A 112 5.07 -27.32 14.55
C GLU A 112 6.50 -26.91 14.14
N LYS A 113 6.84 -25.65 14.41
CA LYS A 113 8.21 -25.17 14.45
C LYS A 113 8.98 -25.96 15.51
N GLU A 114 10.04 -26.66 15.12
CA GLU A 114 10.93 -27.36 16.05
C GLU A 114 11.38 -26.40 17.17
N GLY A 115 11.10 -26.78 18.42
CA GLY A 115 11.62 -26.10 19.61
C GLY A 115 10.61 -25.35 20.48
N SER A 116 9.30 -25.41 20.22
CA SER A 116 8.30 -24.69 21.03
C SER A 116 7.46 -25.60 21.91
N ASN A 117 7.83 -25.65 23.20
CA ASN A 117 7.05 -26.08 24.38
C ASN A 117 7.00 -27.59 24.71
N MET A 118 7.64 -27.95 25.82
CA MET A 118 7.68 -29.32 26.40
C MET A 118 6.46 -29.69 27.25
N PHE A 119 5.49 -28.77 27.37
CA PHE A 119 4.27 -28.98 28.16
C PHE A 119 3.07 -29.00 27.23
N GLN A 120 2.45 -30.17 27.08
CA GLN A 120 1.14 -30.30 26.43
C GLN A 120 0.02 -30.38 27.47
N TYR A 121 -1.22 -30.19 26.98
CA TYR A 121 -2.45 -30.13 27.78
C TYR A 121 -2.57 -31.35 28.71
N ASN A 122 -3.03 -31.11 29.95
CA ASN A 122 -3.00 -31.99 31.15
C ASN A 122 -1.67 -32.05 31.92
N SER A 123 -0.76 -31.09 31.73
CA SER A 123 0.46 -30.97 32.55
C SER A 123 1.34 -32.23 32.57
N LYS A 124 1.29 -33.05 31.51
CA LYS A 124 2.19 -34.19 31.36
C LYS A 124 3.40 -33.78 30.54
N GLU A 125 4.58 -33.97 31.12
CA GLU A 125 5.85 -33.72 30.46
C GLU A 125 6.08 -34.73 29.33
N LYS A 126 6.71 -34.26 28.25
CA LYS A 126 7.17 -35.13 27.17
C LYS A 126 8.48 -35.80 27.61
N GLU A 127 8.44 -37.08 27.94
CA GLU A 127 9.66 -37.85 28.24
C GLU A 127 10.37 -38.20 26.93
N SER A 128 11.55 -37.62 26.72
CA SER A 128 12.44 -37.96 25.60
C SER A 128 13.49 -38.95 26.10
N PHE A 129 13.29 -40.24 25.82
CA PHE A 129 14.34 -41.23 25.99
C PHE A 129 15.46 -40.99 24.96
N PRO A 130 16.73 -40.79 25.37
CA PRO A 130 17.82 -40.72 24.42
C PRO A 130 17.98 -42.07 23.70
N PRO A 131 18.37 -42.09 22.41
CA PRO A 131 18.64 -43.34 21.71
C PRO A 131 19.90 -43.96 22.31
N THR A 132 19.73 -44.95 23.20
CA THR A 132 20.82 -45.86 23.52
C THR A 132 21.05 -46.72 22.30
N GLY A 133 22.07 -46.39 21.53
CA GLY A 133 22.45 -47.14 20.34
C GLY A 133 22.75 -48.60 20.66
N LEU A 134 22.47 -49.46 19.68
CA LEU A 134 23.20 -50.69 19.46
C LEU A 134 23.20 -50.95 17.96
N SER A 135 24.37 -50.75 17.36
CA SER A 135 24.74 -51.38 16.10
C SER A 135 24.72 -52.89 16.29
N LEU A 136 24.00 -53.61 15.43
CA LEU A 136 24.38 -54.88 14.83
C LEU A 136 23.61 -55.03 13.52
#